data_AF-A0A5C3FL24-F1
#
_entry.id   AF-A0A5C3FL24-F1
#
_cell.length_a   1.000
_cell.length_b   1.000
_cell.length_c   1.000
_cell.angle_alpha   90.00
_cell.angle_beta   90.00
_cell.angle_gamma   90.00
#
_symmetry.space_group_name_H-M   'P 1'
#
loop_
_entity.id
_entity.type
_entity.pdbx_description
1 polymer ?
#
loop_
_entity_poly.entity_id
_entity_poly.type
_entity_poly.pdbx_seq_one_letter_code
_entity_poly.pdbx_strand_id
1 'polypeptide(L)'
;MDQLKQRLFGPPETSSALDTLQSLAESIYTNPLNIALFLAVLYVVVPLIRPPSPNSSRWTPTVAEARSHQSAPSDRYTYLPPNHPDTVEWTKYTPRTLAVYDGTGTSASEQDGSRILLAINRKVFDVTKGKNFYGPGGPYGNFAGRDASRGMAKQSFDLEMLTPLDKPIDQLQDLTPSEVKNMKEWESHFTGKYGVVGELIDEAEA
;
A
#
# COMPACT_ATOMS: atom_id res chain seq x y z
N MET A 1 37.61 47.88 54.12
CA MET A 1 38.26 46.59 53.85
C MET A 1 37.49 45.42 54.47
N ASP A 2 36.76 45.63 55.59
CA ASP A 2 36.06 44.56 56.31
C ASP A 2 34.82 43.99 55.61
N GLN A 3 34.03 44.83 54.93
CA GLN A 3 32.86 44.39 54.13
C GLN A 3 33.23 43.43 52.99
N LEU A 4 34.45 43.54 52.44
CA LEU A 4 34.93 42.74 51.31
C LEU A 4 35.50 41.39 51.78
N LYS A 5 36.08 41.33 52.99
CA LYS A 5 36.48 40.08 53.64
C LYS A 5 35.27 39.26 54.09
N GLN A 6 34.20 39.92 54.52
CA GLN A 6 32.97 39.26 54.97
C GLN A 6 32.19 38.60 53.82
N ARG A 7 32.27 39.14 52.59
CA ARG A 7 31.67 38.52 51.40
C ARG A 7 32.52 37.41 50.75
N LEU A 8 33.85 37.45 50.92
CA LEU A 8 34.75 36.44 50.31
C LEU A 8 35.03 35.24 51.24
N PHE A 9 34.91 35.40 52.56
CA PHE A 9 35.27 34.37 53.55
C PHE A 9 34.22 34.18 54.66
N GLY A 10 32.98 34.65 54.45
CA GLY A 10 31.86 34.34 55.36
C GLY A 10 31.53 32.85 55.36
N PRO A 11 30.93 32.30 56.43
CA PRO A 11 30.41 30.92 56.40
C PRO A 11 29.44 30.79 55.22
N PRO A 12 29.38 29.63 54.54
CA PRO A 12 28.42 29.45 53.45
C PRO A 12 27.05 29.79 54.02
N GLU A 13 26.34 30.74 53.41
CA GLU A 13 24.95 31.00 53.77
C GLU A 13 24.19 29.70 53.50
N THR A 14 24.02 28.90 54.55
CA THR A 14 23.17 27.73 54.56
C THR A 14 21.75 28.23 54.57
N SER A 15 21.33 28.88 53.47
CA SER A 15 19.91 28.99 53.16
C SER A 15 19.41 27.55 53.15
N SER A 16 18.57 27.24 54.12
CA SER A 16 18.03 25.89 54.19
C SER A 16 17.28 25.66 52.88
N ALA A 17 17.29 24.43 52.37
CA ALA A 17 16.51 24.11 51.17
C ALA A 17 15.02 24.52 51.34
N LEU A 18 14.55 24.67 52.57
CA LEU A 18 13.22 25.17 52.88
C LEU A 18 13.06 26.67 52.63
N ASP A 19 14.08 27.50 52.92
CA ASP A 19 14.05 28.94 52.67
C ASP A 19 14.06 29.25 51.17
N THR A 20 14.85 28.48 50.41
CA THR A 20 14.87 28.60 48.94
C THR A 20 13.56 28.14 48.32
N LEU A 21 12.94 27.08 48.83
CA LEU A 21 11.60 26.65 48.40
C LEU A 21 10.51 27.65 48.79
N GLN A 22 10.61 28.25 49.98
CA GLN A 22 9.63 29.23 50.46
C GLN A 22 9.68 30.49 49.61
N SER A 23 10.86 31.09 49.41
CA SER A 23 11.04 32.24 48.52
C SER A 23 10.60 31.98 47.07
N LEU A 24 10.84 30.76 46.54
CA LEU A 24 10.31 30.35 45.25
C LEU A 24 8.78 30.32 45.26
N ALA A 25 8.16 29.72 46.28
CA ALA A 25 6.71 29.70 46.43
C ALA A 25 6.14 31.13 46.47
N GLU A 26 6.76 32.04 47.23
CA GLU A 26 6.37 33.44 47.29
C GLU A 26 6.45 34.12 45.92
N SER A 27 7.52 33.87 45.18
CA SER A 27 7.69 34.41 43.83
C SER A 27 6.64 33.90 42.84
N ILE A 28 6.14 32.68 43.05
CA ILE A 28 5.14 32.05 42.17
C ILE A 28 3.78 32.70 42.37
N TYR A 29 3.31 32.91 43.61
CA TYR A 29 1.95 33.43 43.87
C TYR A 29 1.82 34.95 43.87
N THR A 30 2.91 35.68 44.13
CA THR A 30 2.88 37.16 44.16
C THR A 30 2.70 37.78 42.78
N ASN A 31 3.22 37.13 41.74
CA ASN A 31 3.15 37.63 40.37
C ASN A 31 2.19 36.77 39.53
N PRO A 32 1.10 37.33 38.98
CA PRO A 32 0.14 36.56 38.19
C PRO A 32 0.76 35.93 36.94
N LEU A 33 1.82 36.53 36.37
CA LEU A 33 2.56 35.96 35.25
C LEU A 33 3.31 34.69 35.64
N ASN A 34 3.90 34.65 36.85
CA ASN A 34 4.61 33.47 37.34
C ASN A 34 3.63 32.32 37.63
N ILE A 35 2.42 32.61 38.11
CA ILE A 35 1.35 31.61 38.24
C ILE A 35 1.03 31.00 36.86
N ALA A 36 0.82 31.84 35.83
CA ALA A 36 0.52 31.37 34.49
C ALA A 36 1.65 30.51 33.90
N LEU A 37 2.90 30.95 34.07
CA LEU A 37 4.08 30.18 33.66
C LEU A 37 4.19 28.85 34.43
N PHE A 38 3.95 28.86 35.74
CA PHE A 38 3.98 27.66 36.57
C PHE A 38 2.93 26.63 36.12
N LEU A 39 1.71 27.07 35.83
CA LEU A 39 0.66 26.21 35.27
C LEU A 39 1.02 25.66 33.89
N ALA A 40 1.64 26.46 33.03
CA ALA A 40 2.12 26.02 31.72
C ALA A 40 3.24 24.98 31.84
N VAL A 41 4.20 25.19 32.76
CA VAL A 41 5.26 24.23 33.06
C VAL A 41 4.67 22.93 33.62
N LEU A 42 3.72 23.01 34.55
CA LEU A 42 3.03 21.84 35.10
C LEU A 42 2.29 21.06 34.02
N TYR A 43 1.63 21.75 33.09
CA TYR A 43 0.93 21.14 31.95
C TYR A 43 1.87 20.29 31.07
N VAL A 44 3.14 20.70 30.94
CA VAL A 44 4.16 19.97 30.16
C VAL A 44 4.83 18.86 30.99
N VAL A 45 5.10 19.09 32.28
CA VAL A 45 5.86 18.16 33.12
C VAL A 45 5.01 16.97 33.62
N VAL A 46 3.74 17.20 33.94
CA VAL A 46 2.82 16.13 34.40
C VAL A 46 2.74 14.94 33.43
N PRO A 47 2.54 15.13 32.10
CA PRO A 47 2.52 14.01 31.16
C PRO A 47 3.89 13.36 30.93
N LEU A 48 5.00 13.98 31.37
CA LEU A 48 6.34 13.40 31.29
C LEU A 48 6.59 12.40 32.43
N ILE A 49 6.07 12.68 33.63
CA ILE A 49 6.18 11.81 34.80
C ILE A 49 5.12 10.71 34.78
N ARG A 50 3.93 11.01 34.24
CA ARG A 50 2.84 10.06 34.09
C ARG A 50 2.39 10.07 32.62
N PRO A 51 3.02 9.26 31.75
CA PRO A 51 2.60 9.17 30.36
C PRO A 51 1.12 8.81 30.34
N PRO A 52 0.28 9.55 29.60
CA PRO A 52 -1.11 9.20 29.49
C PRO A 52 -1.23 7.85 28.75
N SER A 53 -2.35 7.16 28.96
CA SER A 53 -2.58 5.84 28.36
C SER A 53 -2.39 5.88 26.84
N PRO A 54 -1.98 4.78 26.19
CA PRO A 54 -1.77 4.70 24.74
C PRO A 54 -2.94 5.19 23.87
N ASN A 55 -4.15 5.21 24.43
CA ASN A 55 -5.39 5.64 23.78
C ASN A 55 -5.77 7.11 24.07
N SER A 56 -4.88 7.91 24.66
CA SER A 56 -5.18 9.32 24.91
C SER A 56 -4.99 10.15 23.64
N SER A 57 -6.02 10.92 23.27
CA SER A 57 -5.98 11.88 22.15
C SER A 57 -4.93 12.99 22.30
N ARG A 58 -4.25 13.08 23.46
CA ARG A 58 -3.21 14.07 23.74
C ARG A 58 -1.93 13.84 22.92
N TRP A 59 -1.59 12.59 22.58
CA TRP A 59 -0.32 12.27 21.89
C TRP A 59 -0.48 11.38 20.66
N THR A 60 -1.57 10.61 20.57
CA THR A 60 -1.88 9.79 19.40
C THR A 60 -3.20 10.28 18.79
N PRO A 61 -3.21 10.66 17.50
CA PRO A 61 -4.47 10.98 16.83
C PRO A 61 -5.34 9.73 16.80
N THR A 62 -6.65 9.91 16.96
CA THR A 62 -7.59 8.80 16.84
C THR A 62 -7.53 8.24 15.41
N VAL A 63 -7.79 6.95 15.20
CA VAL A 63 -7.80 6.35 13.84
C VAL A 63 -8.73 7.11 12.89
N ALA A 64 -9.89 7.58 13.38
CA ALA A 64 -10.81 8.41 12.61
C ALA A 64 -10.20 9.79 12.23
N GLU A 65 -9.42 10.39 13.12
CA GLU A 65 -8.76 11.68 12.92
C GLU A 65 -7.54 11.56 12.00
N ALA A 66 -6.78 10.47 12.12
CA ALA A 66 -5.70 10.12 11.20
C ALA A 66 -6.22 9.83 9.77
N ARG A 67 -7.44 9.31 9.65
CA ARG A 67 -8.15 9.10 8.37
C ARG A 67 -8.93 10.33 7.89
N SER A 68 -9.10 11.36 8.73
CA SER A 68 -9.83 12.56 8.34
C SER A 68 -8.96 13.42 7.41
N HIS A 69 -9.38 13.54 6.16
CA HIS A 69 -8.65 14.20 5.06
C HIS A 69 -8.55 15.73 5.17
N GLN A 70 -8.62 16.34 6.36
CA GLN A 70 -8.71 17.79 6.51
C GLN A 70 -7.38 18.55 6.35
N SER A 71 -6.24 17.86 6.39
CA SER A 71 -4.93 18.47 6.17
C SER A 71 -4.37 18.03 4.81
N ALA A 72 -3.99 19.01 3.98
CA ALA A 72 -3.37 18.79 2.68
C ALA A 72 -2.15 17.84 2.79
N PRO A 73 -1.84 17.07 1.73
CA PRO A 73 -0.72 16.10 1.74
C PRO A 73 0.64 16.68 2.15
N SER A 74 0.81 18.01 2.07
CA SER A 74 2.03 18.72 2.44
C SER A 74 2.26 18.88 3.95
N ASP A 75 1.21 18.78 4.77
CA ASP A 75 1.29 19.17 6.20
C ASP A 75 1.62 18.01 7.14
N ARG A 76 1.67 16.76 6.67
CA ARG A 76 1.97 15.58 7.50
C ARG A 76 2.91 14.62 6.79
N TYR A 77 4.03 14.27 7.44
CA TYR A 77 4.98 13.24 6.98
C TYR A 77 4.38 11.82 6.98
N THR A 78 3.31 11.59 7.75
CA THR A 78 2.63 10.30 7.85
C THR A 78 1.26 10.40 7.20
N TYR A 79 1.18 10.07 5.92
CA TYR A 79 -0.09 9.83 5.21
C TYR A 79 -0.35 8.33 5.15
N LEU A 80 -1.45 7.88 5.78
CA LEU A 80 -1.96 6.53 5.60
C LEU A 80 -3.10 6.59 4.58
N PRO A 81 -2.98 5.94 3.41
CA PRO A 81 -4.05 5.93 2.43
C PRO A 81 -5.32 5.27 3.02
N PRO A 82 -6.52 5.69 2.59
CA PRO A 82 -7.79 5.15 3.11
C PRO A 82 -7.91 3.63 2.99
N ASN A 83 -7.44 3.11 1.85
CA ASN A 83 -7.36 1.69 1.54
C ASN A 83 -5.96 1.34 1.03
N HIS A 84 -5.52 0.12 1.31
CA HIS A 84 -4.36 -0.46 0.63
C HIS A 84 -4.72 -0.70 -0.84
N PRO A 85 -3.76 -0.67 -1.77
CA PRO A 85 -4.03 -1.07 -3.15
C PRO A 85 -4.51 -2.52 -3.19
N ASP A 86 -5.47 -2.80 -4.05
CA ASP A 86 -6.00 -4.17 -4.22
C ASP A 86 -4.85 -5.12 -4.54
N THR A 87 -4.72 -6.16 -3.73
CA THR A 87 -3.70 -7.20 -3.92
C THR A 87 -4.31 -8.28 -4.80
N VAL A 88 -3.70 -8.55 -5.94
CA VAL A 88 -4.12 -9.69 -6.77
C VAL A 88 -3.50 -10.95 -6.19
N GLU A 89 -4.34 -11.86 -5.72
CA GLU A 89 -3.92 -13.17 -5.26
C GLU A 89 -3.49 -14.04 -6.43
N TRP A 90 -2.30 -14.62 -6.33
CA TRP A 90 -1.85 -15.58 -7.33
C TRP A 90 -2.76 -16.80 -7.30
N THR A 91 -3.39 -17.11 -8.44
CA THR A 91 -4.41 -18.16 -8.53
C THR A 91 -4.12 -19.10 -9.71
N LYS A 92 -4.53 -20.36 -9.57
CA LYS A 92 -4.51 -21.31 -10.69
C LYS A 92 -5.80 -21.15 -11.50
N TYR A 93 -5.66 -20.95 -12.80
CA TYR A 93 -6.79 -20.79 -13.71
C TYR A 93 -6.87 -21.99 -14.63
N THR A 94 -8.08 -22.46 -14.86
CA THR A 94 -8.42 -23.37 -15.97
C THR A 94 -8.89 -22.56 -17.18
N PRO A 95 -8.91 -23.14 -18.40
CA PRO A 95 -9.45 -22.45 -19.57
C PRO A 95 -10.87 -21.90 -19.34
N ARG A 96 -11.73 -22.65 -18.63
CA ARG A 96 -13.11 -22.23 -18.33
C ARG A 96 -13.18 -21.06 -17.33
N THR A 97 -12.37 -21.12 -16.27
CA THR A 97 -12.34 -20.04 -15.25
C THR A 97 -11.66 -18.79 -15.78
N LEU A 98 -10.65 -18.93 -16.66
CA LEU A 98 -10.01 -17.81 -17.34
C LEU A 98 -10.97 -17.10 -18.31
N ALA A 99 -11.83 -17.86 -19.00
CA ALA A 99 -12.79 -17.33 -19.99
C ALA A 99 -13.81 -16.34 -19.41
N VAL A 100 -14.04 -16.35 -18.10
CA VAL A 100 -14.90 -15.38 -17.41
C VAL A 100 -14.31 -13.97 -17.45
N TYR A 101 -12.98 -13.85 -17.59
CA TYR A 101 -12.25 -12.58 -17.56
C TYR A 101 -11.93 -12.05 -18.96
N ASP A 102 -12.95 -11.90 -19.79
CA ASP A 102 -12.85 -11.38 -21.16
C ASP A 102 -13.12 -9.86 -21.27
N GLY A 103 -13.46 -9.20 -20.15
CA GLY A 103 -13.80 -7.79 -20.09
C GLY A 103 -15.18 -7.42 -20.65
N THR A 104 -16.03 -8.40 -21.01
CA THR A 104 -17.43 -8.19 -21.41
C THR A 104 -18.39 -8.17 -20.22
N GLY A 105 -17.93 -8.62 -19.05
CA GLY A 105 -18.74 -8.83 -17.85
C GLY A 105 -19.53 -7.60 -17.40
N THR A 106 -20.85 -7.78 -17.29
CA THR A 106 -21.82 -6.89 -16.63
C THR A 106 -22.37 -7.50 -15.32
N SER A 107 -21.81 -8.60 -14.81
CA SER A 107 -22.44 -9.44 -13.78
C SER A 107 -21.94 -9.18 -12.34
N ALA A 108 -22.90 -8.76 -11.50
CA ALA A 108 -23.23 -9.11 -10.10
C ALA A 108 -22.19 -9.02 -8.95
N SER A 109 -20.88 -9.04 -9.20
CA SER A 109 -19.84 -8.73 -8.21
C SER A 109 -18.91 -7.71 -8.83
N GLU A 110 -19.10 -6.45 -8.47
CA GLU A 110 -18.63 -5.23 -9.16
C GLU A 110 -17.10 -5.13 -9.35
N GLN A 111 -16.28 -6.06 -8.86
CA GLN A 111 -14.83 -6.08 -9.01
C GLN A 111 -14.29 -6.98 -10.15
N ASP A 112 -14.93 -8.12 -10.46
CA ASP A 112 -14.27 -9.16 -11.28
C ASP A 112 -14.58 -9.09 -12.78
N GLY A 113 -15.80 -8.71 -13.16
CA GLY A 113 -16.25 -8.73 -14.57
C GLY A 113 -15.62 -7.66 -15.47
N SER A 114 -14.94 -6.67 -14.87
CA SER A 114 -14.23 -5.62 -15.61
C SER A 114 -12.80 -6.00 -15.98
N ARG A 115 -12.25 -7.04 -15.34
CA ARG A 115 -10.86 -7.47 -15.54
C ARG A 115 -10.72 -8.27 -16.82
N ILE A 116 -9.55 -8.10 -17.43
CA ILE A 116 -9.19 -8.81 -18.65
C ILE A 116 -7.92 -9.59 -18.37
N LEU A 117 -8.04 -10.90 -18.40
CA LEU A 117 -6.91 -11.81 -18.22
C LEU A 117 -6.62 -12.52 -19.55
N LEU A 118 -5.37 -12.88 -19.77
CA LEU A 118 -4.98 -13.78 -20.86
C LEU A 118 -3.79 -14.63 -20.44
N ALA A 119 -3.62 -15.79 -21.06
CA ALA A 119 -2.50 -16.67 -20.80
C ALA A 119 -1.49 -16.69 -21.95
N ILE A 120 -0.19 -16.69 -21.60
CA ILE A 120 0.91 -16.93 -22.53
C ILE A 120 1.88 -17.89 -21.86
N ASN A 121 2.18 -19.01 -22.52
CA ASN A 121 3.07 -20.06 -22.03
C ASN A 121 2.72 -20.50 -20.60
N ARG A 122 1.43 -20.80 -20.38
CA ARG A 122 0.83 -21.12 -19.06
C ARG A 122 0.90 -20.02 -18.00
N LYS A 123 1.43 -18.82 -18.26
CA LYS A 123 1.39 -17.71 -17.31
C LYS A 123 0.17 -16.83 -17.58
N VAL A 124 -0.59 -16.51 -16.55
CA VAL A 124 -1.78 -15.64 -16.66
C VAL A 124 -1.40 -14.21 -16.33
N PHE A 125 -1.70 -13.30 -17.25
CA PHE A 125 -1.39 -11.88 -17.14
C PHE A 125 -2.66 -11.06 -16.99
N ASP A 126 -2.63 -10.06 -16.12
CA ASP A 126 -3.67 -9.05 -16.03
C ASP A 126 -3.42 -7.90 -17.01
N VAL A 127 -4.20 -7.91 -18.08
CA VAL A 127 -4.14 -6.92 -19.16
C VAL A 127 -5.27 -5.90 -19.09
N THR A 128 -5.91 -5.75 -17.93
CA THR A 128 -7.01 -4.79 -17.70
C THR A 128 -6.58 -3.35 -18.02
N LYS A 129 -5.31 -2.99 -17.73
CA LYS A 129 -4.72 -1.68 -18.12
C LYS A 129 -4.70 -1.45 -19.63
N GLY A 130 -4.73 -2.52 -20.42
CA GLY A 130 -4.76 -2.52 -21.89
C GLY A 130 -6.16 -2.70 -22.48
N LYS A 131 -7.23 -2.36 -21.76
CA LYS A 131 -8.63 -2.56 -22.19
C LYS A 131 -8.96 -2.05 -23.60
N ASN A 132 -8.30 -0.99 -24.09
CA ASN A 132 -8.51 -0.51 -25.46
C ASN A 132 -8.06 -1.51 -26.54
N PHE A 133 -7.16 -2.44 -26.20
CA PHE A 133 -6.60 -3.43 -27.10
C PHE A 133 -7.28 -4.80 -26.95
N TYR A 134 -7.41 -5.26 -25.70
CA TYR A 134 -7.90 -6.60 -25.37
C TYR A 134 -9.37 -6.61 -24.91
N GLY A 135 -9.97 -5.45 -24.69
CA GLY A 135 -11.37 -5.39 -24.28
C GLY A 135 -12.33 -5.64 -25.46
N PRO A 136 -13.64 -5.64 -25.19
CA PRO A 136 -14.66 -5.85 -26.20
C PRO A 136 -14.53 -4.81 -27.33
N GLY A 137 -14.43 -5.28 -28.57
CA GLY A 137 -14.26 -4.41 -29.75
C GLY A 137 -12.82 -3.92 -30.00
N GLY A 138 -11.86 -4.30 -29.15
CA GLY A 138 -10.43 -4.07 -29.39
C GLY A 138 -9.86 -5.02 -30.47
N PRO A 139 -8.77 -4.63 -31.15
CA PRO A 139 -8.16 -5.45 -32.21
C PRO A 139 -7.65 -6.81 -31.72
N TYR A 140 -7.38 -6.95 -30.43
CA TYR A 140 -6.84 -8.17 -29.79
C TYR A 140 -7.81 -8.75 -28.76
N GLY A 141 -9.11 -8.40 -28.85
CA GLY A 141 -10.14 -8.89 -27.93
C GLY A 141 -10.40 -10.40 -28.04
N ASN A 142 -9.98 -11.03 -29.15
CA ASN A 142 -10.03 -12.48 -29.33
C ASN A 142 -9.18 -13.25 -28.29
N PHE A 143 -8.13 -12.64 -27.74
CA PHE A 143 -7.28 -13.24 -26.72
C PHE A 143 -7.79 -13.03 -25.28
N ALA A 144 -8.82 -12.22 -25.09
CA ALA A 144 -9.39 -11.95 -23.79
C ALA A 144 -10.00 -13.23 -23.18
N GLY A 145 -9.58 -13.56 -21.97
CA GLY A 145 -10.00 -14.78 -21.25
C GLY A 145 -9.51 -16.07 -21.92
N ARG A 146 -8.49 -16.03 -22.77
CA ARG A 146 -8.02 -17.20 -23.53
C ARG A 146 -6.53 -17.46 -23.38
N ASP A 147 -6.13 -18.67 -23.76
CA ASP A 147 -4.72 -18.98 -24.02
C ASP A 147 -4.30 -18.44 -25.39
N ALA A 148 -3.43 -17.44 -25.37
CA ALA A 148 -2.90 -16.78 -26.56
C ALA A 148 -1.57 -17.39 -27.02
N SER A 149 -1.03 -18.41 -26.35
CA SER A 149 0.32 -18.94 -26.58
C SER A 149 0.60 -19.28 -28.05
N ARG A 150 -0.31 -20.01 -28.70
CA ARG A 150 -0.17 -20.37 -30.12
C ARG A 150 -0.28 -19.16 -31.05
N GLY A 151 -1.21 -18.25 -30.77
CA GLY A 151 -1.36 -16.99 -31.52
C GLY A 151 -0.08 -16.15 -31.46
N MET A 152 0.56 -16.06 -30.29
CA MET A 152 1.84 -15.36 -30.10
C MET A 152 2.99 -16.07 -30.81
N ALA A 153 3.03 -17.40 -30.75
CA ALA A 153 4.07 -18.20 -31.40
C ALA A 153 4.05 -18.04 -32.93
N LYS A 154 2.85 -18.13 -33.52
CA LYS A 154 2.62 -18.02 -34.97
C LYS A 154 2.41 -16.58 -35.45
N GLN A 155 2.39 -15.62 -34.54
CA GLN A 155 2.09 -14.20 -34.81
C GLN A 155 0.78 -14.00 -35.57
N SER A 156 -0.25 -14.79 -35.25
CA SER A 156 -1.57 -14.73 -35.88
C SER A 156 -2.66 -14.43 -34.83
N PHE A 157 -3.66 -13.67 -35.26
CA PHE A 157 -4.86 -13.30 -34.50
C PHE A 157 -6.08 -14.12 -34.93
N ASP A 158 -5.88 -15.15 -35.75
CA ASP A 158 -6.99 -15.96 -36.26
C ASP A 158 -7.62 -16.77 -35.12
N LEU A 159 -8.95 -16.87 -35.13
CA LEU A 159 -9.69 -17.61 -34.11
C LEU A 159 -9.33 -19.09 -34.07
N GLU A 160 -8.84 -19.64 -35.19
CA GLU A 160 -8.37 -21.03 -35.30
C GLU A 160 -7.11 -21.30 -34.45
N MET A 161 -6.35 -20.26 -34.12
CA MET A 161 -5.16 -20.36 -33.27
C MET A 161 -5.48 -20.37 -31.78
N LEU A 162 -6.74 -20.13 -31.40
CA LEU A 162 -7.19 -20.18 -30.02
C LEU A 162 -7.54 -21.62 -29.64
N THR A 163 -7.08 -22.04 -28.46
CA THR A 163 -7.47 -23.33 -27.91
C THR A 163 -8.96 -23.31 -27.57
N PRO A 164 -9.75 -24.29 -28.06
CA PRO A 164 -11.15 -24.42 -27.67
C PRO A 164 -11.28 -24.66 -26.15
N LEU A 165 -12.29 -24.04 -25.53
CA LEU A 165 -12.52 -24.14 -24.07
C LEU A 165 -12.92 -25.55 -23.61
N ASP A 166 -13.45 -26.36 -24.52
CA ASP A 166 -13.89 -27.73 -24.23
C ASP A 166 -12.79 -28.78 -24.40
N LYS A 167 -11.58 -28.35 -24.81
CA LYS A 167 -10.44 -29.25 -25.03
C LYS A 167 -9.34 -29.00 -24.00
N PRO A 168 -8.47 -30.01 -23.77
CA PRO A 168 -7.25 -29.82 -22.99
C PRO A 168 -6.41 -28.66 -23.52
N ILE A 169 -5.60 -28.08 -22.63
CA ILE A 169 -4.67 -27.01 -23.00
C ILE A 169 -3.75 -27.49 -24.11
N ASP A 170 -3.45 -26.57 -25.02
CA ASP A 170 -2.51 -26.83 -26.09
C ASP A 170 -1.10 -27.08 -25.56
N GLN A 171 -0.54 -28.23 -25.89
CA GLN A 171 0.81 -28.58 -25.44
C GLN A 171 1.92 -27.94 -26.28
N LEU A 172 1.58 -27.31 -27.42
CA LEU A 172 2.50 -26.53 -28.25
C LEU A 172 3.72 -27.32 -28.76
N GLN A 173 3.64 -28.66 -28.79
CA GLN A 173 4.75 -29.54 -29.16
C GLN A 173 5.06 -29.51 -30.67
N ASP A 174 4.11 -29.07 -31.49
CA ASP A 174 4.21 -28.95 -32.94
C ASP A 174 4.92 -27.68 -33.40
N LEU A 175 5.25 -26.77 -32.47
CA LEU A 175 5.91 -25.51 -32.79
C LEU A 175 7.39 -25.70 -33.16
N THR A 176 7.83 -24.97 -34.17
CA THR A 176 9.23 -24.87 -34.55
C THR A 176 10.04 -24.09 -33.50
N PRO A 177 11.37 -24.27 -33.44
CA PRO A 177 12.22 -23.52 -32.50
C PRO A 177 12.11 -22.00 -32.64
N SER A 178 11.87 -21.49 -33.85
CA SER A 178 11.61 -20.08 -34.12
C SER A 178 10.29 -19.60 -33.53
N GLU A 179 9.21 -20.36 -33.68
CA GLU A 179 7.89 -20.01 -33.12
C GLU A 179 7.91 -20.03 -31.60
N VAL A 180 8.60 -21.01 -31.00
CA VAL A 180 8.82 -21.06 -29.54
C VAL A 180 9.61 -19.84 -29.05
N LYS A 181 10.62 -19.41 -29.81
CA LYS A 181 11.38 -18.19 -29.48
C LYS A 181 10.48 -16.96 -29.52
N ASN A 182 9.67 -16.80 -30.56
CA ASN A 182 8.73 -15.68 -30.69
C ASN A 182 7.74 -15.63 -29.51
N MET A 183 7.19 -16.78 -29.11
CA MET A 183 6.29 -16.88 -27.95
C MET A 183 6.99 -16.41 -26.66
N LYS A 184 8.23 -16.84 -26.42
CA LYS A 184 8.99 -16.45 -25.22
C LYS A 184 9.36 -14.96 -25.21
N GLU A 185 9.64 -14.38 -26.39
CA GLU A 185 9.87 -12.94 -26.51
C GLU A 185 8.60 -12.15 -26.14
N TRP A 186 7.43 -12.60 -26.59
CA TRP A 186 6.15 -12.03 -26.18
C TRP A 186 5.88 -12.21 -24.67
N GLU A 187 6.13 -13.39 -24.12
CA GLU A 187 6.02 -13.65 -22.68
C GLU A 187 6.87 -12.67 -21.85
N SER A 188 8.12 -12.42 -22.28
CA SER A 188 9.03 -11.46 -21.65
C SER A 188 8.49 -10.03 -21.75
N HIS A 189 8.01 -9.63 -22.93
CA HIS A 189 7.37 -8.33 -23.13
C HIS A 189 6.16 -8.11 -22.22
N PHE A 190 5.31 -9.13 -22.06
CA PHE A 190 4.15 -9.07 -21.19
C PHE A 190 4.55 -9.01 -19.72
N THR A 191 5.56 -9.78 -19.30
CA THR A 191 6.08 -9.76 -17.93
C THR A 191 6.62 -8.38 -17.53
N GLY A 192 7.21 -7.63 -18.48
CA GLY A 192 7.66 -6.25 -18.22
C GLY A 192 6.53 -5.22 -18.15
N LYS A 193 5.36 -5.49 -18.76
CA LYS A 193 4.26 -4.52 -18.91
C LYS A 193 3.07 -4.78 -17.98
N TYR A 194 2.78 -6.04 -17.70
CA TYR A 194 1.59 -6.50 -16.99
C TYR A 194 1.99 -7.39 -15.81
N GLY A 195 1.14 -7.44 -14.78
CA GLY A 195 1.34 -8.30 -13.64
C GLY A 195 0.98 -9.74 -13.97
N VAL A 196 1.80 -10.70 -13.51
CA VAL A 196 1.45 -12.12 -13.53
C VAL A 196 0.55 -12.40 -12.34
N VAL A 197 -0.67 -12.87 -12.60
CA VAL A 197 -1.71 -13.11 -11.59
C VAL A 197 -1.97 -14.59 -11.33
N GLY A 198 -1.29 -15.47 -12.07
CA GLY A 198 -1.54 -16.89 -11.95
C GLY A 198 -0.83 -17.74 -12.98
N GLU A 199 -1.22 -19.01 -12.96
CA GLU A 199 -0.81 -20.04 -13.91
C GLU A 199 -2.04 -20.70 -14.52
N LEU A 200 -1.98 -21.01 -15.81
CA LEU A 200 -2.99 -21.73 -16.55
C LEU A 200 -2.69 -23.24 -16.47
N ILE A 201 -3.60 -23.97 -15.85
CA ILE A 201 -3.55 -25.41 -15.62
C ILE A 201 -4.67 -26.13 -16.36
N ASP A 202 -4.47 -27.40 -16.68
CA ASP A 202 -5.50 -28.20 -17.34
C ASP A 202 -6.67 -28.46 -16.37
N GLU A 203 -7.87 -28.71 -16.91
CA GLU A 203 -9.06 -29.01 -16.10
C GLU A 203 -8.87 -30.28 -15.24
N ALA A 204 -7.97 -31.18 -15.64
CA ALA A 204 -7.64 -32.38 -14.88
C ALA A 204 -6.73 -32.10 -13.64
N GLU A 205 -6.07 -30.94 -13.59
CA GLU A 205 -5.10 -30.57 -12.54
C GLU A 205 -5.66 -29.51 -11.57
N ALA A 206 -6.93 -29.13 -11.75
CA ALA A 206 -7.63 -28.08 -11.00
C ALA A 206 -8.08 -28.50 -9.60
#